data_AF-A0A349Y0E2-F1
#
_entry.id   AF-A0A349Y0E2-F1
#
_cell.length_a   1.000
_cell.length_b   1.000
_cell.length_c   1.000
_cell.angle_alpha   90.00
_cell.angle_beta   90.00
_cell.angle_gamma   90.00
#
_symmetry.space_group_name_H-M   'P 1'
#
loop_
_entity.id
_entity.type
_entity.pdbx_description
1 polymer ?
#
loop_
_entity_poly.entity_id
_entity_poly.type
_entity_poly.pdbx_seq_one_letter_code
_entity_poly.pdbx_strand_id
1 'polypeptide(L)'
;AAALVPLLMGVGSAIAWACGNIVNRRIGQVNAVSFVAWTSLVPVLPLILLSLVVEGPRAIVDGVVNATPTMAFVVIYMAYGATIVGAGIWSYLLLRYPAGTVAPFSLLVPVVGFISAYLAFAEHITVFEVAGAALVILGLALNVFGRRIAFARAWRRPA
;
A
#
# COMPACT_ATOMS: atom_id res chain seq x y z
N ALA A 1 13.56 -17.34 -18.13
CA ALA A 1 13.11 -18.05 -16.91
C ALA A 1 13.25 -17.21 -15.64
N ALA A 2 14.40 -16.54 -15.40
CA ALA A 2 14.67 -15.80 -14.15
C ALA A 2 13.63 -14.71 -13.78
N ALA A 3 13.03 -14.04 -14.76
CA ALA A 3 12.01 -13.00 -14.48
C ALA A 3 10.58 -13.55 -14.30
N LEU A 4 10.33 -14.83 -14.62
CA LEU A 4 8.98 -15.39 -14.57
C LEU A 4 8.50 -15.59 -13.13
N VAL A 5 9.37 -16.06 -12.24
CA VAL A 5 9.02 -16.30 -10.84
C VAL A 5 8.63 -14.99 -10.13
N PRO A 6 9.45 -13.91 -10.17
CA PRO A 6 9.05 -12.62 -9.59
C PRO A 6 7.77 -12.04 -10.21
N LEU A 7 7.58 -12.21 -11.52
CA LEU A 7 6.35 -11.77 -12.20
C LEU A 7 5.11 -12.49 -11.65
N LEU A 8 5.17 -13.82 -11.53
CA LEU A 8 4.06 -14.62 -10.99
C LEU A 8 3.77 -14.26 -9.53
N MET A 9 4.80 -14.01 -8.72
CA MET A 9 4.64 -13.53 -7.34
C MET A 9 3.98 -12.14 -7.29
N GLY A 10 4.39 -11.22 -8.17
CA GLY A 10 3.80 -9.89 -8.29
C GLY A 10 2.32 -9.94 -8.68
N VAL A 11 1.96 -10.75 -9.67
CA VAL A 11 0.57 -10.97 -10.07
C VAL A 11 -0.24 -11.60 -8.94
N GLY A 12 0.31 -12.60 -8.25
CA GLY A 12 -0.31 -13.22 -7.08
C GLY A 12 -0.58 -12.22 -5.96
N SER A 13 0.39 -11.34 -5.68
CA SER A 13 0.25 -10.25 -4.71
C SER A 13 -0.88 -9.28 -5.10
N ALA A 14 -0.94 -8.86 -6.37
CA ALA A 14 -1.99 -7.98 -6.85
C ALA A 14 -3.39 -8.61 -6.75
N ILE A 15 -3.53 -9.90 -7.05
CA ILE A 15 -4.79 -10.65 -6.90
C ILE A 15 -5.19 -10.73 -5.43
N ALA A 16 -4.27 -11.13 -4.55
CA ALA A 16 -4.52 -11.21 -3.10
C ALA A 16 -4.96 -9.85 -2.53
N TRP A 17 -4.29 -8.77 -2.94
CA TRP A 17 -4.65 -7.40 -2.55
C TRP A 17 -6.03 -7.00 -3.06
N ALA A 18 -6.37 -7.30 -4.31
CA ALA A 18 -7.70 -7.02 -4.86
C ALA A 18 -8.81 -7.79 -4.11
N CYS A 19 -8.59 -9.09 -3.83
CA CYS A 19 -9.50 -9.90 -3.02
C CYS A 19 -9.68 -9.31 -1.61
N GLY A 20 -8.59 -8.90 -0.96
CA GLY A 20 -8.64 -8.25 0.36
C GLY A 20 -9.49 -6.98 0.36
N ASN A 21 -9.36 -6.12 -0.64
CA ASN A 21 -10.18 -4.91 -0.77
C ASN A 21 -11.67 -5.23 -1.03
N ILE A 22 -11.96 -6.25 -1.83
CA ILE A 22 -13.34 -6.69 -2.08
C ILE A 22 -13.97 -7.21 -0.78
N VAL A 23 -13.24 -8.03 -0.02
CA VAL A 23 -13.70 -8.55 1.27
C VAL A 23 -13.92 -7.41 2.26
N ASN A 24 -12.95 -6.51 2.41
CA ASN A 24 -13.05 -5.35 3.30
C ASN A 24 -14.32 -4.53 3.03
N ARG A 25 -14.66 -4.33 1.76
CA ARG A 25 -15.89 -3.64 1.35
C ARG A 25 -17.17 -4.42 1.69
N ARG A 26 -17.15 -5.76 1.63
CA ARG A 26 -18.34 -6.61 1.85
C ARG A 26 -18.68 -6.82 3.31
N ILE A 27 -17.74 -6.62 4.22
CA ILE A 27 -17.92 -6.89 5.65
C ILE A 27 -18.92 -5.94 6.32
N GLY A 28 -19.24 -4.79 5.70
CA GLY A 28 -20.22 -3.84 6.22
C GLY A 28 -19.64 -2.96 7.34
N GLN A 29 -20.46 -2.53 8.29
CA GLN A 29 -20.02 -1.60 9.34
C GLN A 29 -19.34 -2.32 10.50
N VAL A 30 -18.03 -2.52 10.38
CA VAL A 30 -17.17 -2.98 11.47
C VAL A 30 -16.17 -1.89 11.86
N ASN A 31 -15.70 -1.93 13.11
CA ASN A 31 -14.64 -1.02 13.56
C ASN A 31 -13.35 -1.32 12.77
N ALA A 32 -12.87 -0.35 11.99
CA ALA A 32 -11.73 -0.52 11.10
C ALA A 32 -10.43 -0.94 11.82
N VAL A 33 -10.18 -0.39 13.01
CA VAL A 33 -9.01 -0.74 13.83
C VAL A 33 -9.09 -2.18 14.31
N SER A 34 -10.27 -2.59 14.81
CA SER A 34 -10.52 -3.96 15.24
C SER A 34 -10.39 -4.94 14.07
N PHE A 35 -10.93 -4.58 12.91
CA PHE A 35 -10.79 -5.38 11.70
C PHE A 35 -9.32 -5.62 11.35
N VAL A 36 -8.52 -4.55 11.25
CA VAL A 36 -7.08 -4.65 10.96
C VAL A 36 -6.37 -5.51 12.01
N ALA A 37 -6.63 -5.30 13.30
CA ALA A 37 -6.00 -6.06 14.38
C ALA A 37 -6.30 -7.57 14.27
N TRP A 38 -7.57 -7.94 14.12
CA TRP A 38 -7.98 -9.35 14.00
C TRP A 38 -7.44 -10.01 12.73
N THR A 39 -7.46 -9.30 11.59
CA THR A 39 -6.90 -9.84 10.35
C THR A 39 -5.38 -9.98 10.38
N SER A 40 -4.69 -9.18 11.20
CA SER A 40 -3.23 -9.24 11.33
C SER A 40 -2.74 -10.40 12.19
N LEU A 41 -3.61 -10.97 13.04
CA LEU A 41 -3.27 -12.15 13.85
C LEU A 41 -3.17 -13.43 13.01
N VAL A 42 -3.99 -13.56 11.97
CA VAL A 42 -4.03 -14.76 11.13
C VAL A 42 -2.70 -15.01 10.41
N PRO A 43 -2.03 -14.00 9.79
CA PRO A 43 -0.73 -14.17 9.16
C PRO A 43 0.43 -14.51 10.10
N VAL A 44 0.33 -14.31 11.42
CA VAL A 44 1.47 -14.52 12.35
C VAL A 44 2.02 -15.94 12.25
N LEU A 45 1.15 -16.95 12.35
CA LEU A 45 1.57 -18.35 12.28
C LEU A 45 2.13 -18.74 10.90
N PRO A 46 1.43 -18.45 9.77
CA PRO A 46 1.99 -18.67 8.44
C PRO A 46 3.33 -17.99 8.19
N LEU A 47 3.51 -16.74 8.64
CA LEU A 47 4.75 -15.99 8.43
C LEU A 47 5.90 -16.55 9.26
N ILE A 48 5.66 -16.98 10.50
CA ILE A 48 6.68 -17.67 11.30
C ILE A 48 7.09 -18.98 10.63
N LEU A 49 6.12 -19.79 10.19
CA LEU A 49 6.42 -21.05 9.48
C LEU A 49 7.19 -20.80 8.19
N LEU A 50 6.80 -19.78 7.43
CA LEU A 50 7.48 -19.42 6.19
C LEU A 50 8.91 -18.93 6.45
N SER A 51 9.12 -18.08 7.47
CA SER A 51 10.46 -17.62 7.86
C SER A 51 11.34 -18.79 8.33
N LEU A 52 10.78 -19.74 9.08
CA LEU A 52 11.50 -20.97 9.47
C LEU A 52 11.92 -21.83 8.29
N VAL A 53 11.10 -21.90 7.22
CA VAL A 53 11.42 -22.69 6.01
C VAL A 53 12.38 -21.95 5.08
N VAL A 54 12.24 -20.63 4.94
CA VAL A 54 12.99 -19.82 3.96
C VAL A 54 14.31 -19.31 4.53
N GLU A 55 14.30 -18.76 5.74
CA GLU A 55 15.47 -18.14 6.39
C GLU A 55 16.18 -19.13 7.33
N GLY A 56 15.41 -20.02 7.97
CA GLY A 56 15.92 -21.03 8.89
C GLY A 56 15.98 -20.56 10.35
N PRO A 57 16.00 -21.50 11.33
CA PRO A 57 15.94 -21.15 12.76
C PRO A 57 17.12 -20.31 13.25
N ARG A 58 18.31 -20.51 12.67
CA ARG A 58 19.52 -19.77 13.07
C ARG A 58 19.43 -18.29 12.72
N ALA A 59 18.95 -17.96 11.52
CA ALA A 59 18.77 -16.58 11.08
C ALA A 59 17.80 -15.81 11.99
N ILE A 60 16.73 -16.47 12.44
CA ILE A 60 15.77 -15.87 13.38
C ILE A 60 16.42 -15.56 14.72
N VAL A 61 17.17 -16.52 15.30
CA VAL A 61 17.86 -16.32 16.58
C VAL A 61 18.90 -15.21 16.47
N ASP A 62 19.72 -15.23 15.41
CA ASP A 62 20.74 -14.22 15.17
C ASP A 62 20.11 -12.82 15.00
N GLY A 63 18.97 -12.72 14.31
CA GLY A 63 18.23 -11.47 14.16
C GLY A 63 17.70 -10.91 15.47
N VAL A 64 17.23 -11.78 16.38
CA VAL A 64 16.75 -11.38 17.72
C VAL A 64 17.91 -10.97 18.62
N VAL A 65 19.01 -11.71 18.61
CA VAL A 65 20.19 -11.42 19.44
C VAL A 65 20.87 -10.12 19.03
N ASN A 66 20.93 -9.85 17.72
CA ASN A 66 21.52 -8.62 17.17
C ASN A 66 20.52 -7.47 17.02
N ALA A 67 19.32 -7.58 17.60
CA ALA A 67 18.29 -6.57 17.50
C ALA A 67 18.76 -5.23 18.11
N THR A 68 18.77 -4.18 17.30
CA THR A 68 19.13 -2.84 17.76
C THR A 68 17.88 -2.07 18.22
N PRO A 69 18.04 -1.03 19.08
CA PRO A 69 16.93 -0.13 19.41
C PRO A 69 16.26 0.49 18.18
N THR A 70 17.02 0.73 17.11
CA THR A 70 16.50 1.20 15.83
C THR A 70 15.58 0.16 15.17
N MET A 71 15.96 -1.12 15.16
CA MET A 71 15.07 -2.18 14.65
C MET A 71 13.77 -2.26 15.46
N ALA A 72 13.86 -2.14 16.79
CA ALA A 72 12.66 -2.12 17.64
C ALA A 72 11.74 -0.93 17.28
N PHE A 73 12.30 0.25 17.06
CA PHE A 73 11.54 1.42 16.61
C PHE A 73 10.88 1.20 15.24
N VAL A 74 11.60 0.62 14.28
CA VAL A 74 11.06 0.27 12.96
C VAL A 74 9.88 -0.70 13.09
N VAL A 75 10.00 -1.75 13.91
CA VAL A 75 8.92 -2.71 14.13
C VAL A 75 7.69 -2.04 14.77
N ILE A 76 7.89 -1.20 15.77
CA ILE A 76 6.81 -0.44 16.42
C ILE A 76 6.13 0.49 15.41
N TYR A 77 6.90 1.23 14.63
CA TYR A 77 6.37 2.13 13.60
C TYR A 77 5.58 1.36 12.53
N MET A 78 6.07 0.21 12.08
CA MET A 78 5.38 -0.64 11.11
C MET A 78 4.06 -1.21 11.68
N ALA A 79 4.05 -1.61 12.95
CA ALA A 79 2.85 -2.14 13.60
C ALA A 79 1.79 -1.04 13.84
N TYR A 80 2.16 0.08 14.46
CA TYR A 80 1.20 1.10 14.85
C TYR A 80 0.96 2.13 13.74
N GLY A 81 2.03 2.69 13.18
CA GLY A 81 1.96 3.74 12.16
C GLY A 81 1.48 3.19 10.81
N ALA A 82 2.21 2.25 10.23
CA ALA A 82 1.89 1.75 8.91
C ALA A 82 0.64 0.85 8.92
N THR A 83 0.57 -0.12 9.84
CA THR A 83 -0.52 -1.11 9.84
C THR A 83 -1.77 -0.57 10.50
N ILE A 84 -1.76 -0.25 11.79
CA ILE A 84 -2.99 0.16 12.50
C ILE A 84 -3.52 1.50 11.96
N VAL A 85 -2.70 2.55 11.94
CA VAL A 85 -3.13 3.87 11.48
C VAL A 85 -3.34 3.87 9.96
N GLY A 86 -2.35 3.44 9.18
CA GLY A 86 -2.43 3.43 7.72
C GLY A 86 -3.56 2.55 7.18
N ALA A 87 -3.58 1.26 7.54
CA ALA A 87 -4.63 0.35 7.07
C ALA A 87 -6.00 0.64 7.72
N GLY A 88 -6.01 1.22 8.92
CA GLY A 88 -7.24 1.70 9.57
C GLY A 88 -7.88 2.85 8.81
N ILE A 89 -7.10 3.87 8.42
CA ILE A 89 -7.57 4.98 7.57
C ILE A 89 -8.04 4.45 6.21
N TRP A 90 -7.27 3.54 5.59
CA TRP A 90 -7.65 2.93 4.31
C TRP A 90 -8.98 2.18 4.40
N SER A 91 -9.12 1.32 5.41
CA SER A 91 -10.35 0.55 5.64
C SER A 91 -11.52 1.47 5.92
N TYR A 92 -11.33 2.50 6.75
CA TYR A 92 -12.35 3.52 7.01
C TYR A 92 -12.81 4.22 5.72
N LEU A 93 -11.89 4.61 4.84
CA LEU A 93 -12.21 5.25 3.56
C LEU A 93 -12.97 4.30 2.63
N LEU A 94 -12.59 3.02 2.57
CA LEU A 94 -13.28 2.02 1.74
C LEU A 94 -14.67 1.66 2.24
N LEU A 95 -14.92 1.76 3.55
CA LEU A 95 -16.24 1.58 4.13
C LEU A 95 -17.16 2.77 3.84
N ARG A 96 -16.61 3.97 3.64
CA ARG A 96 -17.38 5.20 3.44
C ARG A 96 -17.51 5.66 1.99
N TYR A 97 -16.53 5.35 1.14
CA TYR A 97 -16.48 5.77 -0.25
C TYR A 97 -16.37 4.56 -1.20
N PRO A 98 -16.88 4.66 -2.44
CA PRO A 98 -16.66 3.63 -3.45
C PRO A 98 -15.15 3.39 -3.67
N ALA A 99 -14.74 2.11 -3.77
CA ALA A 99 -13.35 1.74 -4.00
C ALA A 99 -12.73 2.45 -5.23
N GLY A 100 -13.52 2.69 -6.28
CA GLY A 100 -13.08 3.42 -7.47
C GLY A 100 -12.72 4.90 -7.23
N THR A 101 -13.17 5.49 -6.13
CA THR A 101 -12.81 6.86 -5.72
C THR A 101 -11.53 6.87 -4.88
N VAL A 102 -11.30 5.85 -4.06
CA VAL A 102 -10.17 5.78 -3.11
C VAL A 102 -8.92 5.20 -3.77
N ALA A 103 -9.09 4.16 -4.61
CA ALA A 103 -7.99 3.45 -5.27
C ALA A 103 -7.02 4.35 -6.07
N PRO A 104 -7.47 5.38 -6.79
CA PRO A 104 -6.55 6.27 -7.52
C PRO A 104 -5.53 6.97 -6.60
N PHE A 105 -5.89 7.28 -5.35
CA PHE A 105 -4.98 7.95 -4.41
C PHE A 105 -3.77 7.09 -4.04
N SER A 106 -3.84 5.75 -4.18
CA SER A 106 -2.69 4.87 -3.99
C SER A 106 -1.57 5.14 -4.98
N LEU A 107 -1.86 5.76 -6.13
CA LEU A 107 -0.83 6.20 -7.08
C LEU A 107 0.09 7.29 -6.47
N LEU A 108 -0.35 8.00 -5.43
CA LEU A 108 0.45 9.02 -4.76
C LEU A 108 1.49 8.42 -3.79
N VAL A 109 1.36 7.14 -3.42
CA VAL A 109 2.29 6.45 -2.51
C VAL A 109 3.75 6.57 -2.94
N PRO A 110 4.15 6.27 -4.20
CA PRO A 110 5.54 6.46 -4.63
C PRO A 110 6.02 7.90 -4.52
N VAL A 111 5.17 8.90 -4.81
CA VAL A 111 5.53 10.32 -4.69
C VAL A 111 5.85 10.69 -3.24
N VAL A 112 4.99 10.27 -2.31
CA VAL A 112 5.23 10.45 -0.87
C VAL A 112 6.49 9.69 -0.44
N GLY A 113 6.74 8.50 -1.00
CA GLY A 113 7.93 7.69 -0.74
C GLY A 113 9.23 8.43 -1.08
N PHE A 114 9.37 8.95 -2.30
CA PHE A 114 10.56 9.69 -2.71
C PHE A 114 10.76 10.99 -1.92
N ILE A 115 9.68 11.74 -1.66
CA ILE A 115 9.76 12.95 -0.84
C ILE A 115 10.22 12.62 0.58
N SER A 116 9.68 11.54 1.16
CA SER A 116 10.06 11.09 2.50
C SER A 116 11.51 10.60 2.52
N ALA A 117 11.96 9.91 1.47
CA ALA A 117 13.35 9.46 1.35
C ALA A 117 14.33 10.63 1.26
N TYR A 118 14.02 11.64 0.45
CA TYR A 118 14.77 12.89 0.37
C TYR A 118 14.84 13.60 1.73
N LEU A 119 13.71 13.74 2.44
CA LEU A 119 13.67 14.46 3.71
C LEU A 119 14.34 13.70 4.86
N ALA A 120 14.18 12.38 4.92
CA ALA A 120 14.66 11.56 6.03
C ALA A 120 16.11 11.07 5.83
N PHE A 121 16.51 10.78 4.60
CA PHE A 121 17.80 10.18 4.27
C PHE A 121 18.71 11.08 3.42
N ALA A 122 18.25 12.29 3.05
CA ALA A 122 18.98 13.22 2.18
C ALA A 122 19.39 12.59 0.83
N GLU A 123 18.60 11.64 0.32
CA GLU A 123 18.82 11.02 -0.99
C GLU A 123 18.64 12.03 -2.12
N HIS A 124 19.40 11.90 -3.20
CA HIS A 124 19.31 12.84 -4.32
C HIS A 124 18.13 12.46 -5.23
N ILE A 125 17.13 13.35 -5.33
CA ILE A 125 16.02 13.17 -6.28
C ILE A 125 16.52 13.49 -7.70
N THR A 126 16.40 12.52 -8.60
CA THR A 126 16.74 12.65 -10.01
C THR A 126 15.63 13.34 -10.81
N VAL A 127 16.00 13.91 -11.95
CA VAL A 127 15.02 14.52 -12.88
C VAL A 127 13.97 13.51 -13.36
N PHE A 128 14.37 12.24 -13.53
CA PHE A 128 13.44 11.18 -13.94
C PHE A 128 12.38 10.86 -12.87
N GLU A 129 12.74 10.89 -11.58
CA GLU A 129 11.78 10.69 -10.49
C GLU A 129 10.78 11.85 -10.40
N VAL A 130 11.24 13.09 -10.59
CA VAL A 130 10.36 14.26 -10.65
C VAL A 130 9.40 14.16 -11.84
N ALA A 131 9.91 13.80 -13.02
CA ALA A 131 9.08 13.61 -14.21
C ALA A 131 8.06 12.48 -14.03
N GLY A 132 8.47 11.36 -13.43
CA GLY A 132 7.58 10.25 -13.08
C GLY A 132 6.50 10.66 -12.08
N ALA A 133 6.86 11.38 -11.02
CA ALA A 133 5.92 11.90 -10.03
C ALA A 133 4.89 12.86 -10.67
N ALA A 134 5.35 13.77 -11.54
CA ALA A 134 4.46 14.66 -12.28
C ALA A 134 3.47 13.89 -13.17
N LEU A 135 3.94 12.84 -13.87
CA LEU A 135 3.11 12.00 -14.73
C LEU A 135 2.07 11.21 -13.92
N VAL A 136 2.45 10.71 -12.75
CA VAL A 136 1.55 10.04 -11.79
C VAL A 136 0.47 10.99 -11.28
N ILE A 137 0.84 12.21 -10.87
CA ILE A 137 -0.11 13.25 -10.42
C ILE A 137 -1.06 13.63 -11.54
N LEU A 138 -0.55 13.80 -12.77
CA LEU A 138 -1.37 14.10 -13.94
C LEU A 138 -2.36 12.96 -14.23
N GLY A 139 -1.90 11.70 -14.20
CA GLY A 139 -2.75 10.52 -14.35
C GLY A 139 -3.86 10.44 -13.30
N LEU A 140 -3.53 10.74 -12.04
CA LEU A 140 -4.49 10.83 -10.95
C LEU A 140 -5.51 11.95 -11.17
N ALA A 141 -5.07 13.14 -11.56
CA ALA A 141 -5.95 14.27 -11.86
C ALA A 141 -6.94 13.92 -12.99
N LEU A 142 -6.46 13.27 -14.06
CA LEU A 142 -7.32 12.79 -15.14
C LEU A 142 -8.30 11.72 -14.66
N ASN A 143 -7.89 10.81 -13.77
CA ASN A 143 -8.77 9.77 -13.23
C ASN A 143 -9.91 10.37 -12.39
N VAL A 144 -9.59 11.32 -11.51
CA VAL A 144 -10.55 11.96 -10.60
C VAL A 144 -11.48 12.94 -11.33
N PHE A 145 -10.92 13.79 -12.21
CA PHE A 145 -11.68 14.85 -12.90
C PHE A 145 -12.18 14.46 -14.28
N GLY A 146 -11.69 13.38 -14.89
CA GLY A 146 -11.99 12.99 -16.27
C GLY A 146 -13.49 12.81 -16.54
N ARG A 147 -14.24 12.29 -15.56
CA ARG A 147 -15.71 12.20 -15.67
C ARG A 147 -16.39 13.58 -15.74
N ARG A 148 -15.91 14.57 -15.00
CA ARG A 148 -16.41 15.97 -15.07
C ARG A 148 -16.00 16.65 -16.37
N ILE A 149 -14.79 16.41 -16.85
CA ILE A 149 -14.25 17.00 -18.09
C ILE A 149 -14.95 16.42 -19.33
N ALA A 150 -15.25 15.12 -19.35
CA ALA A 150 -15.98 14.46 -20.43
C ALA A 150 -17.43 14.95 -20.52
N PHE A 151 -18.13 15.12 -19.38
CA PHE A 151 -19.47 15.69 -19.35
C PHE A 151 -19.50 17.17 -19.76
N ALA A 152 -18.51 17.97 -19.36
CA ALA A 152 -18.39 19.37 -19.78
C ALA A 152 -18.17 19.52 -21.30
N ARG A 153 -17.49 18.55 -21.95
CA ARG A 153 -17.35 18.49 -23.41
C ARG A 153 -18.62 18.01 -24.11
N ALA A 154 -19.36 17.07 -23.52
CA ALA A 154 -20.63 16.59 -24.09
C ALA A 154 -21.73 17.68 -24.12
N TRP A 155 -21.74 18.59 -23.14
CA TRP A 155 -22.65 19.74 -23.08
C TRP A 155 -22.26 20.93 -23.95
N ARG A 156 -21.03 20.93 -24.51
CA ARG A 156 -20.51 21.98 -25.40
C ARG A 156 -20.67 21.66 -26.88
N ARG A 157 -21.45 20.64 -27.25
CA ARG A 157 -21.86 20.43 -28.65
C ARG A 157 -22.97 21.44 -28.99
N PRO A 158 -22.70 22.52 -29.75
CA PRO A 158 -23.78 23.33 -30.30
C PRO A 158 -24.62 22.44 -31.24
N ALA A 159 -25.94 22.57 -31.11
CA ALA A 159 -26.92 22.00 -32.03
C ALA A 159 -26.78 22.63 -33.43
#